data_AF-A0A950Q052-F1
#
_entry.id   AF-A0A950Q052-F1
#
_cell.length_a   1.000
_cell.length_b   1.000
_cell.length_c   1.000
_cell.angle_alpha   90.00
_cell.angle_beta   90.00
_cell.angle_gamma   90.00
#
_symmetry.space_group_name_H-M   'P 1'
#
loop_
_entity.id
_entity.type
_entity.pdbx_description
1 polymer ?
#
loop_
_entity_poly.entity_id
_entity_poly.type
_entity_poly.pdbx_seq_one_letter_code
_entity_poly.pdbx_strand_id
1 'polypeptide(L)' 'MEQSVIERAFDVARSGKAAGVKDVEKQLLNDGYLDVRAQLSGPMLRKTLNELCRATTVLRSQPNRSAPPPSAGESAAR' A
#
# COMPACT_ATOMS: atom_id res chain seq x y z
N MET A 1 10.32 -13.13 5.67
CA MET A 1 9.06 -12.45 6.06
C MET A 1 8.21 -12.38 4.81
N GLU A 2 7.14 -13.17 4.77
CA GLU A 2 6.18 -13.16 3.67
C GLU A 2 5.38 -11.86 3.74
N GLN A 3 5.49 -10.99 2.73
CA GLN A 3 4.68 -9.77 2.66
C GLN A 3 3.23 -10.17 2.43
N SER A 4 2.34 -9.82 3.37
CA SER A 4 0.93 -10.16 3.24
C SER A 4 0.27 -9.39 2.10
N VAL A 5 -0.73 -9.98 1.45
CA VAL A 5 -1.54 -9.35 0.39
C VAL A 5 -2.04 -7.96 0.80
N ILE A 6 -2.42 -7.81 2.08
CA ILE A 6 -2.90 -6.57 2.67
C ILE A 6 -1.79 -5.50 2.66
N GLU A 7 -0.59 -5.83 3.13
CA GLU A 7 0.55 -4.90 3.14
C GLU A 7 0.89 -4.44 1.73
N ARG A 8 0.88 -5.36 0.77
CA ARG A 8 1.14 -5.04 -0.63
C ARG A 8 0.04 -4.16 -1.23
N ALA A 9 -1.21 -4.35 -0.84
CA ALA A 9 -2.31 -3.47 -1.22
C ALA A 9 -2.14 -2.03 -0.69
N PHE A 10 -1.66 -1.90 0.56
CA PHE A 10 -1.33 -0.59 1.13
C PHE A 10 -0.15 0.07 0.43
N ASP A 11 0.87 -0.70 0.05
CA ASP A 11 2.03 -0.19 -0.71
C ASP A 11 1.60 0.35 -2.08
N VAL A 12 0.76 -0.39 -2.81
CA VAL A 12 0.21 0.05 -4.10
C VAL A 12 -0.65 1.31 -3.95
N ALA A 13 -1.50 1.37 -2.92
CA ALA A 13 -2.33 2.54 -2.64
C ALA A 13 -1.48 3.78 -2.28
N ARG A 14 -0.42 3.60 -1.48
CA ARG A 14 0.56 4.65 -1.11
C ARG A 14 1.44 5.09 -2.27
N SER A 15 1.72 4.20 -3.21
CA SER A 15 2.50 4.53 -4.41
C SER A 15 1.75 5.51 -5.33
N GLY A 16 0.43 5.64 -5.16
CA GLY A 16 -0.40 6.50 -6.01
C GLY A 16 -0.50 6.02 -7.45
N LYS A 17 -0.09 4.77 -7.71
CA LYS A 17 -0.21 4.11 -9.01
C LYS A 17 -1.64 3.63 -9.27
N ALA A 18 -2.39 3.37 -8.20
CA ALA A 18 -3.80 3.02 -8.25
C ALA A 18 -4.67 4.25 -7.99
N ALA A 19 -5.77 4.38 -8.74
CA ALA A 19 -6.82 5.41 -8.56
C ALA A 19 -8.03 4.90 -7.72
N GLY A 20 -8.02 3.63 -7.33
CA GLY A 20 -8.94 3.08 -6.35
C GLY A 20 -8.68 1.61 -6.08
N VAL A 21 -9.51 1.01 -5.22
CA VAL A 21 -9.38 -0.39 -4.78
C VAL A 21 -9.37 -1.38 -5.94
N LYS A 22 -10.18 -1.15 -6.99
CA LYS A 22 -10.21 -2.01 -8.18
C LYS A 22 -8.87 -2.05 -8.92
N ASP A 23 -8.13 -0.94 -8.90
CA ASP A 23 -6.84 -0.85 -9.55
C ASP A 23 -5.75 -1.51 -8.69
N VAL A 24 -5.85 -1.35 -7.36
CA VAL A 24 -5.06 -2.11 -6.39
C VAL A 24 -5.25 -3.62 -6.58
N GLU A 25 -6.51 -4.07 -6.70
CA GLU A 25 -6.85 -5.48 -6.98
C GLU A 25 -6.19 -5.98 -8.27
N LYS A 26 -6.25 -5.22 -9.36
CA LYS A 26 -5.60 -5.59 -10.62
C LYS A 26 -4.09 -5.70 -10.49
N GLN A 27 -3.44 -4.77 -9.81
CA GLN A 27 -1.98 -4.79 -9.66
C GLN A 27 -1.52 -5.98 -8.83
N LEU A 28 -2.20 -6.26 -7.73
CA LEU A 28 -1.92 -7.43 -6.90
C LEU A 28 -2.15 -8.73 -7.68
N LEU A 29 -3.22 -8.80 -8.47
CA LEU A 29 -3.47 -9.96 -9.32
C LEU A 29 -2.35 -10.15 -10.35
N ASN A 30 -1.83 -9.05 -10.93
CA ASN A 30 -0.71 -9.06 -11.87
C ASN A 30 0.62 -9.46 -11.22
N ASP A 31 0.83 -9.11 -9.94
CA ASP A 31 1.98 -9.54 -9.14
C ASP A 31 1.92 -11.03 -8.75
N GLY A 32 0.78 -11.70 -9.00
CA GLY A 32 0.58 -13.12 -8.70
C GLY A 32 -0.20 -13.39 -7.40
N TYR A 33 -0.79 -12.36 -6.77
CA TYR A 33 -1.63 -12.54 -5.60
C TYR A 33 -3.06 -12.96 -6.01
N LEU A 34 -3.32 -14.26 -5.99
CA LEU A 34 -4.61 -14.85 -6.38
C LEU A 34 -5.69 -14.64 -5.30
N ASP A 35 -5.32 -14.68 -4.02
CA ASP A 35 -6.22 -14.48 -2.88
C ASP A 35 -6.61 -13.02 -2.63
N VAL A 36 -6.21 -12.10 -3.51
CA VAL A 36 -6.46 -10.67 -3.35
C VAL A 36 -7.94 -10.35 -3.16
N ARG A 37 -8.82 -11.06 -3.87
CA ARG A 37 -10.27 -10.82 -3.79
C ARG A 37 -10.84 -11.28 -2.45
N ALA A 38 -10.36 -12.41 -1.91
CA ALA A 38 -10.80 -12.91 -0.60
C ALA A 38 -10.29 -11.98 0.52
N GLN A 39 -9.02 -11.61 0.47
CA GLN A 39 -8.37 -10.73 1.45
C GLN A 39 -8.93 -9.29 1.41
N LEU A 40 -9.23 -8.76 0.22
CA LEU A 40 -9.79 -7.42 0.03
C LEU A 40 -11.33 -7.35 0.06
N SER A 41 -12.03 -8.44 0.38
CA SER A 41 -13.50 -8.44 0.43
C SER A 41 -14.08 -7.67 1.65
N GLY A 42 -13.24 -7.27 2.61
CA GLY A 42 -13.70 -6.51 3.78
C GLY A 42 -14.16 -5.09 3.43
N PRO A 43 -15.41 -4.68 3.73
CA PRO A 43 -15.93 -3.35 3.37
C PRO A 43 -15.12 -2.21 4.01
N MET A 44 -14.65 -2.42 5.25
CA MET A 44 -13.80 -1.45 5.95
C MET A 44 -12.43 -1.31 5.28
N LEU A 45 -11.80 -2.43 4.91
CA LEU A 45 -10.50 -2.44 4.25
C LEU A 45 -10.55 -1.74 2.88
N ARG A 46 -11.60 -2.02 2.09
CA ARG A 46 -11.83 -1.34 0.81
C ARG A 46 -12.03 0.16 1.01
N LYS A 47 -12.78 0.56 2.03
CA LYS A 47 -12.99 1.98 2.35
C LYS A 47 -11.65 2.67 2.67
N THR A 48 -10.85 2.08 3.55
CA THR A 48 -9.53 2.61 3.90
C THR A 48 -8.61 2.73 2.69
N LEU A 49 -8.51 1.67 1.86
CA LEU A 49 -7.69 1.72 0.63
C LEU A 49 -8.18 2.77 -0.36
N ASN A 50 -9.50 2.95 -0.48
CA ASN A 50 -10.08 3.98 -1.34
C ASN A 50 -9.72 5.39 -0.85
N GLU A 51 -9.88 5.66 0.45
CA GLU A 51 -9.52 6.94 1.05
C GLU A 51 -8.03 7.25 0.89
N LEU A 52 -7.18 6.25 1.11
CA LEU A 52 -5.73 6.39 1.04
C LEU A 52 -5.25 6.65 -0.40
N CYS A 53 -5.84 5.94 -1.36
CA CYS A 53 -5.62 6.16 -2.78
C CYS A 53 -6.06 7.56 -3.25
N ARG A 54 -7.22 8.03 -2.77
CA ARG A 54 -7.72 9.39 -3.06
C ARG A 54 -6.82 10.45 -2.44
N ALA A 55 -6.41 10.28 -1.19
CA ALA A 55 -5.47 11.17 -0.52
C ALA A 55 -4.13 11.24 -1.28
N THR A 56 -3.62 10.10 -1.74
CA THR A 56 -2.35 10.03 -2.49
C THR A 56 -2.46 10.66 -3.88
N THR A 57 -3.57 10.47 -4.59
CA THR A 57 -3.81 11.14 -5.88
C THR A 57 -3.74 12.66 -5.75
N VAL A 58 -4.28 13.21 -4.66
CA VAL A 58 -4.22 14.65 -4.37
C VAL A 58 -2.80 15.08 -3.97
N LEU A 59 -2.08 14.24 -3.22
CA LEU A 59 -0.72 14.52 -2.76
C LEU A 59 0.37 14.33 -3.83
N ARG A 60 0.14 13.54 -4.89
CA ARG A 60 1.14 13.25 -5.95
C ARG A 60 1.54 14.48 -6.78
N SER A 61 0.85 15.61 -6.62
CA SER A 61 1.38 16.93 -7.00
C SER A 61 2.60 17.40 -6.17
N GLN A 62 3.04 16.64 -5.16
CA GLN A 62 4.33 16.82 -4.47
C GLN A 62 5.31 15.67 -4.77
N PRO A 63 6.50 15.95 -5.34
CA PRO A 63 7.49 14.95 -5.70
C PRO A 63 8.50 14.71 -4.55
N ASN A 64 8.07 14.59 -3.29
CA ASN A 64 9.02 14.32 -2.21
C ASN A 64 8.39 13.73 -0.94
N ARG A 65 9.10 12.77 -0.34
CA ARG A 65 8.87 12.07 0.95
C ARG A 65 7.86 10.93 0.96
N SER A 66 8.39 9.70 0.85
CA SER A 66 8.18 8.65 1.87
C SER A 66 9.13 7.49 1.60
N ALA A 67 10.42 7.69 1.84
CA ALA A 67 11.27 6.59 2.29
C ALA A 67 10.86 6.24 3.73
N PRO A 68 10.82 4.97 4.13
CA PRO A 68 10.49 4.59 5.51
C PRO A 68 11.52 5.17 6.49
N PRO A 69 11.16 5.38 7.78
CA PRO A 69 12.12 5.81 8.78
C PRO A 69 13.27 4.78 8.88
N PRO A 70 14.53 5.20 9.08
CA PRO A 70 15.56 4.28 9.54
C PRO A 70 15.21 3.86 10.96
N SER A 71 14.42 2.79 11.09
CA SER A 71 14.26 2.07 12.35
C SER A 71 15.62 1.50 12.77
N ALA A 72 15.91 1.67 14.06
CA ALA A 72 17.04 1.11 14.80
C ALA A 72 18.41 1.79 14.55
N GLY A 73 18.61 2.92 15.24
CA GLY A 73 19.87 3.12 15.93
C GLY A 73 19.98 2.07 17.03
N GLU A 74 20.53 0.91 16.72
CA GLU A 74 21.05 -0.02 17.73
C GLU A 74 22.49 0.41 18.02
N SER A 75 22.67 0.96 19.22
CA SER A 75 23.89 1.54 19.76
C SER A 75 25.10 0.62 19.62
N ALA A 76 26.05 1.02 18.77
CA ALA A 76 27.41 0.50 18.79
C ALA A 76 28.24 1.26 19.85
N ALA A 77 28.77 0.51 20.81
CA ALA A 77 30.02 0.69 21.55
C ALA A 77 30.26 2.02 22.29
N ARG A 78 30.39 1.92 23.62
CA ARG A 78 31.67 2.06 24.35
C ARG A 78 31.51 1.68 25.82
#